data_AF-A0A3D0VUX3-F1
#
_entry.id   AF-A0A3D0VUX3-F1
#
_cell.length_a   1.000
_cell.length_b   1.000
_cell.length_c   1.000
_cell.angle_alpha   90.00
_cell.angle_beta   90.00
_cell.angle_gamma   90.00
#
_symmetry.space_group_name_H-M   'P 1'
#
loop_
_entity.id
_entity.type
_entity.pdbx_description
1 polymer ?
#
loop_
_entity_poly.entity_id
_entity_poly.type
_entity_poly.pdbx_seq_one_letter_code
_entity_poly.pdbx_strand_id
1 'polypeptide(L)' 'MAIKSYKPTTAARRQMTVTDYSQLSKVAPEKSLVESLKTNSGRNSYGRITVRHRGGG' A
#
# COMPACT_ATOMS: atom_id res chain seq x y z
N MET A 1 6.41 13.90 8.96
CA MET A 1 5.13 13.58 8.28
C MET A 1 4.03 13.75 9.31
N ALA A 2 3.03 14.58 9.03
CA ALA A 2 1.87 14.76 9.90
C ALA A 2 0.82 13.67 9.61
N ILE A 3 -0.14 13.46 10.52
CA ILE A 3 -1.30 12.59 10.27
C ILE A 3 -2.50 13.47 9.89
N LYS A 4 -3.16 13.14 8.78
CA LYS A 4 -4.38 13.79 8.31
C LYS A 4 -5.60 12.98 8.72
N SER A 5 -6.44 13.57 9.57
CA SER A 5 -7.76 13.04 9.90
C SER A 5 -8.82 13.59 8.96
N TYR A 6 -9.78 12.76 8.54
CA TYR A 6 -10.88 13.18 7.67
C TYR A 6 -12.11 13.61 8.47
N LYS A 7 -12.94 14.48 7.88
CA LYS A 7 -14.29 14.76 8.43
C LYS A 7 -15.15 13.47 8.33
N PRO A 8 -15.98 13.17 9.34
CA PRO A 8 -16.78 11.95 9.40
C PRO A 8 -18.02 12.00 8.49
N THR A 9 -17.82 12.13 7.17
CA THR A 9 -18.94 12.21 6.20
C THR A 9 -19.55 10.85 5.86
N THR A 10 -18.84 9.76 6.14
CA THR A 10 -19.33 8.38 6.00
C THR A 10 -18.86 7.54 7.19
N ALA A 11 -19.55 6.43 7.51
CA ALA A 11 -19.19 5.57 8.64
C ALA A 11 -17.74 5.06 8.57
N ALA A 12 -17.30 4.62 7.39
CA ALA A 12 -15.93 4.13 7.17
C ALA A 12 -14.86 5.22 7.41
N ARG A 13 -15.17 6.49 7.16
CA ARG A 13 -14.22 7.61 7.31
C ARG A 13 -14.09 8.16 8.73
N ARG A 14 -14.90 7.71 9.69
CA ARG A 14 -14.95 8.30 11.05
C ARG A 14 -13.63 8.18 11.82
N GLN A 15 -12.96 7.05 11.68
CA GLN A 15 -11.67 6.76 12.35
C GLN A 15 -10.51 6.66 11.35
N MET A 16 -10.79 6.88 10.05
CA MET A 16 -9.79 6.77 9.01
C MET A 16 -8.83 7.96 9.08
N THR A 17 -7.54 7.65 9.14
CA THR A 17 -6.46 8.61 9.08
C THR A 17 -5.48 8.21 7.98
N VAL A 18 -4.82 9.19 7.37
CA VAL A 18 -3.82 8.97 6.33
C VAL A 18 -2.61 9.83 6.63
N THR A 19 -1.42 9.36 6.26
CA THR A 19 -0.18 10.13 6.38
C THR A 19 -0.19 11.33 5.43
N ASP A 20 0.25 12.49 5.91
CA ASP A 20 0.46 13.66 5.07
C ASP A 20 1.71 13.50 4.20
N TYR A 21 1.52 13.57 2.88
CA TYR A 21 2.55 13.41 1.86
C TYR A 21 3.07 14.75 1.31
N SER A 22 2.77 15.88 1.97
CA SER A 22 3.20 17.22 1.54
C SER A 22 4.71 17.37 1.31
N GLN A 23 5.53 16.58 2.01
CA GLN A 23 7.00 16.57 1.90
C GLN A 23 7.53 15.66 0.78
N LEU A 24 6.69 14.84 0.14
CA LEU A 24 7.12 13.98 -0.96
C LEU A 24 7.16 14.76 -2.28
N SER A 25 8.20 14.51 -3.08
CA SER A 25 8.31 15.07 -4.43
C SER A 25 7.19 14.55 -5.33
N LYS A 26 6.58 15.43 -6.13
CA LYS A 26 5.51 15.07 -7.08
C LYS A 26 6.02 14.43 -8.37
N VAL A 27 7.25 13.91 -8.37
CA VAL A 27 7.91 13.35 -9.56
C VAL A 27 7.73 11.83 -9.55
N ALA A 28 7.56 11.24 -10.73
CA ALA A 28 7.56 9.80 -10.90
C ALA A 28 8.92 9.19 -10.46
N PRO A 29 8.96 7.91 -10.05
CA PRO A 29 10.22 7.27 -9.74
C PRO A 29 11.13 7.22 -10.98
N GLU A 30 12.45 7.30 -10.76
CA GLU A 30 13.45 7.25 -11.82
C GLU A 30 13.40 5.91 -12.57
N LYS A 31 13.21 5.95 -13.89
CA LYS A 31 12.87 4.76 -14.69
C LYS A 31 14.00 3.72 -14.72
N SER A 32 15.25 4.15 -14.64
CA SER A 32 16.41 3.24 -14.63
C SER A 32 16.60 2.52 -13.29
N LEU A 33 15.95 2.99 -12.22
CA LEU A 33 16.12 2.44 -10.86
C LEU A 33 14.91 1.59 -10.41
N VAL A 34 13.91 1.40 -11.26
CA VAL A 34 12.73 0.58 -10.96
C VAL A 34 12.80 -0.79 -11.62
N GLU A 35 12.22 -1.79 -10.95
CA GLU A 35 12.06 -3.14 -11.46
C GLU A 35 10.64 -3.66 -11.20
N SER A 36 10.23 -4.68 -11.96
CA SER A 36 8.93 -5.31 -11.77
C SER A 36 8.94 -6.20 -10.52
N LEU A 37 8.12 -5.86 -9.53
CA LEU A 37 7.96 -6.70 -8.34
C LEU A 37 6.91 -7.80 -8.58
N LYS A 38 7.35 -9.07 -8.62
CA LYS A 38 6.46 -10.22 -8.72
C LYS A 38 5.77 -10.50 -7.39
N THR A 39 4.44 -10.59 -7.40
CA THR A 39 3.66 -10.95 -6.21
C THR A 39 3.53 -12.48 -6.09
N ASN A 40 3.85 -13.02 -4.92
CA ASN A 40 3.74 -14.45 -4.65
C ASN A 40 2.40 -14.84 -4.01
N SER A 41 1.57 -13.87 -3.61
CA SER A 41 0.23 -14.08 -3.02
C SER A 41 0.19 -15.13 -1.89
N GLY A 42 1.23 -15.18 -1.06
CA GLY A 42 1.35 -16.12 0.05
C GLY A 42 1.69 -17.57 -0.32
N ARG A 43 2.04 -17.84 -1.59
CA ARG A 43 2.40 -19.16 -2.09
C ARG A 43 3.92 -19.33 -2.23
N ASN A 44 4.37 -20.57 -2.02
CA ASN A 44 5.77 -20.96 -2.25
C ASN A 44 6.02 -21.50 -3.67
N SER A 45 7.25 -21.97 -3.94
CA SER A 45 7.65 -22.55 -5.22
C SER A 45 6.85 -23.79 -5.65
N TYR A 46 6.23 -24.51 -4.71
CA TYR A 46 5.34 -25.64 -5.00
C TYR A 46 3.89 -25.21 -5.24
N GLY A 47 3.60 -23.90 -5.26
CA GLY A 47 2.26 -23.35 -5.40
C GLY A 47 1.38 -23.50 -4.16
N ARG A 48 1.93 -24.00 -3.03
CA ARG A 48 1.18 -24.20 -1.78
C ARG A 48 1.11 -22.91 -0.98
N ILE A 49 -0.01 -22.68 -0.30
CA ILE A 49 -0.16 -21.56 0.64
C ILE A 49 0.72 -21.83 1.85
N THR A 50 1.74 -21.00 2.05
CA THR A 50 2.60 -21.02 3.25
C THR A 50 2.33 -19.84 4.16
N VAL A 51 1.80 -18.74 3.62
CA VAL A 51 1.35 -17.58 4.38
C VAL A 51 -0.12 -17.29 4.05
N ARG A 52 -0.97 -17.36 5.07
CA ARG A 52 -2.43 -17.09 4.94
C ARG A 52 -2.71 -15.58 4.89
N HIS A 53 -3.93 -15.24 4.43
CA HIS A 53 -4.42 -13.85 4.34
C HIS A 53 -3.53 -12.91 3.50
N ARG A 54 -2.88 -13.45 2.46
CA ARG A 54 -2.07 -12.71 1.48
C ARG A 54 -2.61 -12.96 0.07
N GLY A 55 -2.43 -11.97 -0.81
CA GLY A 55 -2.97 -11.96 -2.17
C GLY A 55 -4.25 -11.13 -2.26
N GLY A 56 -4.55 -10.61 -3.45
CA GLY A 56 -5.70 -9.74 -3.71
C GLY A 56 -5.36 -8.28 -3.95
N GLY A 57 -4.17 -7.82 -3.53
CA GLY A 57 -3.74 -6.43 -3.72
C GLY A 57 -4.57 -5.47 -2.91
#